data_AF-A0A0F9S3U7-F1
#
_entry.id   AF-A0A0F9S3U7-F1
#
_cell.length_a   1.000
_cell.length_b   1.000
_cell.length_c   1.000
_cell.angle_alpha   90.00
_cell.angle_beta   90.00
_cell.angle_gamma   90.00
#
_symmetry.space_group_name_H-M   'P 1'
#
loop_
_entity.id
_entity.type
_entity.pdbx_description
1 polymer ?
#
loop_
_entity_poly.entity_id
_entity_poly.type
_entity_poly.pdbx_seq_one_letter_code
_entity_poly.pdbx_strand_id
1 'polypeptide(L)' 'MPKCPECKSTKLIKFGKRFSRKSSTGKRRLVQQYQCKNCGRITIHPLMGKKG' A
#
# COMPACT_ATOMS: atom_id res chain seq x y z
N MET A 1 6.80 -1.10 -9.96
CA MET A 1 6.41 -2.12 -8.98
C MET A 1 6.71 -1.60 -7.57
N PRO A 2 5.77 -1.69 -6.62
CA PRO A 2 6.04 -1.34 -5.23
C PRO A 2 7.16 -2.23 -4.65
N LYS A 3 8.11 -1.64 -3.93
CA LYS A 3 9.21 -2.33 -3.24
C LYS A 3 9.04 -2.14 -1.73
N CYS A 4 9.44 -3.14 -0.94
CA CYS A 4 9.50 -2.99 0.51
C CYS A 4 10.59 -1.95 0.86
N PRO A 5 10.28 -0.91 1.65
CA PRO A 5 11.26 0.11 2.03
C PRO A 5 12.39 -0.43 2.92
N GLU A 6 12.13 -1.51 3.68
CA GLU A 6 13.16 -2.14 4.51
C GLU A 6 14.10 -3.02 3.70
N CYS A 7 13.56 -4.10 3.12
CA CYS A 7 14.39 -5.13 2.53
C CYS A 7 14.55 -5.00 1.00
N LYS A 8 14.03 -3.90 0.41
CA LYS A 8 14.03 -3.61 -1.04
C LYS A 8 13.41 -4.69 -1.93
N SER A 9 12.77 -5.70 -1.33
CA SER A 9 12.15 -6.82 -2.02
C SER A 9 10.91 -6.38 -2.79
N THR A 10 10.74 -6.93 -3.99
CA THR A 10 9.56 -6.77 -4.84
C THR A 10 8.46 -7.80 -4.54
N LYS A 11 8.74 -8.80 -3.68
CA LYS A 11 7.79 -9.85 -3.30
C LYS A 11 6.81 -9.34 -2.24
N LEU A 12 5.74 -8.68 -2.71
CA LEU A 12 4.67 -8.11 -1.89
C LEU A 12 3.35 -8.86 -2.13
N ILE A 13 2.70 -9.34 -1.08
CA ILE A 13 1.37 -9.99 -1.12
C ILE A 13 0.30 -8.98 -0.73
N LYS A 14 -0.87 -9.03 -1.38
CA LYS A 14 -2.03 -8.24 -0.94
C LYS A 14 -2.50 -8.75 0.42
N PHE A 15 -2.46 -7.89 1.43
CA PHE A 15 -2.89 -8.21 2.79
C PHE A 15 -4.35 -7.79 3.04
N GLY A 16 -4.74 -6.60 2.57
CA GLY A 16 -6.09 -6.08 2.76
C GLY A 16 -6.26 -4.66 2.24
N LYS A 17 -7.46 -4.09 2.36
CA LYS A 17 -7.76 -2.70 1.98
C LYS A 17 -8.19 -1.91 3.21
N ARG A 18 -7.82 -0.63 3.28
CA ARG A 18 -8.29 0.30 4.33
C ARG A 18 -8.45 1.69 3.75
N PHE A 19 -9.24 2.54 4.38
CA PHE A 19 -9.20 3.98 4.10
C PHE A 19 -7.97 4.62 4.75
N SER A 20 -7.22 5.39 3.96
CA SER A 20 -6.11 6.20 4.46
C SER A 20 -6.61 7.19 5.51
N ARG A 21 -5.68 7.66 6.36
CA ARG A 21 -5.94 8.78 7.26
C ARG A 21 -6.47 9.97 6.46
N LYS A 22 -7.40 10.71 7.08
CA LYS A 22 -7.99 11.92 6.50
C LYS A 22 -6.83 12.86 6.16
N SER A 23 -6.64 13.14 4.87
CA SER A 23 -5.63 14.10 4.43
C SER A 23 -6.08 15.52 4.84
N SER A 24 -5.18 16.51 4.87
CA SER A 24 -5.54 17.90 5.23
C SER A 24 -6.64 18.49 4.33
N THR A 25 -6.83 17.95 3.13
CA THR A 25 -7.93 18.28 2.20
C THR A 25 -9.26 17.59 2.52
N GLY A 26 -9.38 16.87 3.64
CA GLY A 26 -10.58 16.15 4.05
C GLY A 26 -10.85 14.84 3.28
N LYS A 27 -10.10 14.57 2.21
CA LYS A 27 -10.29 13.39 1.36
C LYS A 27 -9.68 12.15 2.01
N ARG A 28 -10.48 11.09 2.16
CA ARG A 28 -10.01 9.73 2.45
C ARG A 28 -9.83 8.98 1.14
N ARG A 29 -8.66 8.39 0.92
CA ARG A 29 -8.40 7.52 -0.24
C ARG A 29 -8.37 6.07 0.20
N LEU A 30 -8.96 5.19 -0.59
CA LEU A 30 -8.82 3.75 -0.38
C LEU A 30 -7.37 3.36 -0.69
N VAL A 31 -6.72 2.72 0.26
CA VAL A 31 -5.34 2.24 0.15
C VAL A 31 -5.33 0.72 0.26
N GLN A 32 -4.45 0.10 -0.52
CA GLN A 32 -4.18 -1.32 -0.49
C GLN A 32 -2.96 -1.56 0.40
N GLN A 33 -3.13 -2.43 1.39
CA GLN A 33 -2.07 -2.96 2.23
C GLN A 33 -1.42 -4.14 1.52
N TYR A 34 -0.09 -4.13 1.55
CA TYR A 34 0.77 -5.19 1.02
C TYR A 34 1.71 -5.67 2.10
N GLN A 35 1.85 -6.97 2.28
CA GLN A 35 2.82 -7.56 3.20
C GLN A 35 4.02 -8.08 2.41
N CYS A 36 5.23 -7.72 2.82
CA CYS A 36 6.44 -8.27 2.21
C CYS A 36 6.67 -9.72 2.66
N LYS A 37 6.87 -10.64 1.72
CA LYS A 37 7.21 -12.04 2.06
C LYS A 37 8.56 -12.18 2.75
N ASN A 38 9.49 -11.25 2.51
CA ASN A 38 10.87 -11.41 2.95
C ASN A 38 11.10 -10.94 4.39
N CYS A 39 10.49 -9.80 4.77
CA CYS A 39 10.64 -9.23 6.11
C CYS A 39 9.32 -9.16 6.90
N GLY A 40 8.19 -9.55 6.31
CA GLY A 40 6.87 -9.49 6.96
C GLY A 40 6.28 -8.09 7.08
N ARG A 41 7.01 -7.03 6.69
CA ARG A 41 6.55 -5.64 6.86
C ARG A 41 5.36 -5.30 5.98
N ILE A 42 4.40 -4.57 6.55
CA ILE A 42 3.21 -4.09 5.87
C ILE A 42 3.49 -2.70 5.28
N THR A 43 3.34 -2.57 3.97
CA THR A 43 3.37 -1.30 3.24
C THR A 43 1.98 -0.95 2.73
N ILE A 44 1.74 0.34 2.56
CA ILE A 44 0.44 0.86 2.12
C ILE A 44 0.63 1.62 0.81
N HIS A 45 -0.14 1.25 -0.20
CA HIS A 45 -0.10 1.91 -1.50
C HIS A 45 -1.50 2.42 -1.87
N PRO A 46 -1.61 3.63 -2.43
CA PRO A 46 -2.88 4.12 -2.93
C PRO A 46 -3.41 3.18 -4.00
N LEU A 47 -4.70 2.82 -3.91
CA LEU A 47 -5.41 2.24 -5.04
C LEU A 47 -5.66 3.38 -6.01
N MET A 48 -4.64 3.71 -6.83
CA MET A 48 -4.88 4.51 -8.01
C MET A 48 -5.78 3.67 -8.88
N GLY A 49 -7.08 3.99 -8.91
CA GLY A 49 -7.96 3.49 -9.95
C GLY A 49 -7.25 3.75 -11.28
N LYS A 50 -7.10 2.69 -12.10
CA LYS A 50 -6.65 2.83 -13.48
C LYS A 50 -7.41 4.03 -14.06
N LYS A 51 -6.69 5.11 -14.36
CA LYS A 51 -7.19 6.09 -15.32
C LYS A 51 -7.16 5.34 -16.65
N GLY A 52 -8.35 4.98 -17.13
CA GLY A 52 -8.54 4.54 -18.51
C GLY A 52 -8.20 5.67 -19.47
#